data_AF-A0A2V9DM82-F1
#
_entry.id   AF-A0A2V9DM82-F1
#
_cell.length_a   1.000
_cell.length_b   1.000
_cell.length_c   1.000
_cell.angle_alpha   90.00
_cell.angle_beta   90.00
_cell.angle_gamma   90.00
#
_symmetry.space_group_name_H-M   'P 1'
#
loop_
_entity.id
_entity.type
_entity.pdbx_description
1 polymer ?
#
loop_
_entity_poly.entity_id
_entity_poly.type
_entity_poly.pdbx_seq_one_letter_code
_entity_poly.pdbx_strand_id
1 'polypeptide(L)'
;MSTGLSGVRADRKVSYRSLERLASGVRKALDYPSDRAIDPLQLFENLDKIEITANDGRLIPMSGGVVSLEGSEGYTRYDRKRHLLEILASELTYHWLETKHPRAAYFVAHELGHCVLHTDQLIRLAQMPTHLQAAFHRGRADHEAYEDTEWQANAFASALLMPARGIEALEQEHHSITVSLVAMQFCVSLEAAGYRLDLYQKRTSQLLV
;
A
#
# COMPACT_ATOMS: atom_id res chain seq x y z
N MET A 1 10.69 -11.56 -11.49
CA MET A 1 11.71 -12.35 -10.78
C MET A 1 11.26 -12.46 -9.32
N SER A 2 11.17 -13.67 -8.76
CA SER A 2 10.86 -13.86 -7.33
C SER A 2 12.12 -13.64 -6.51
N THR A 3 12.52 -12.39 -6.33
CA THR A 3 13.42 -12.02 -5.23
C THR A 3 12.72 -12.43 -3.93
N GLY A 4 13.44 -13.10 -3.03
CA GLY A 4 12.88 -13.62 -1.78
C GLY A 4 12.08 -12.57 -1.01
N LEU A 5 11.13 -13.05 -0.20
CA LEU A 5 10.31 -12.21 0.67
C LEU A 5 11.22 -11.28 1.50
N SER A 6 10.97 -9.98 1.40
CA SER A 6 11.83 -8.93 2.01
C SER A 6 11.31 -8.47 3.37
N GLY A 7 10.07 -8.81 3.70
CA GLY A 7 9.39 -8.41 4.92
C GLY A 7 9.65 -9.30 6.11
N VAL A 8 8.89 -9.04 7.16
CA VAL A 8 8.80 -9.89 8.34
C VAL A 8 7.45 -10.60 8.32
N ARG A 9 7.30 -11.61 9.16
CA ARG A 9 6.00 -12.28 9.32
C ARG A 9 4.95 -11.31 9.89
N ALA A 10 3.89 -11.08 9.14
CA ALA A 10 2.71 -10.32 9.52
C ALA A 10 1.92 -11.04 10.62
N ASP A 11 1.21 -10.27 11.46
CA ASP A 11 0.37 -10.81 12.54
C ASP A 11 -0.79 -11.65 12.02
N ARG A 12 -1.18 -11.42 10.77
CA ARG A 12 -2.31 -12.08 10.11
C ARG A 12 -1.94 -12.51 8.71
N LYS A 13 -2.46 -13.68 8.33
CA LYS A 13 -2.49 -14.16 6.95
C LYS A 13 -3.55 -13.39 6.18
N VAL A 14 -3.21 -12.80 5.04
CA VAL A 14 -4.18 -12.02 4.25
C VAL A 14 -4.18 -12.49 2.80
N SER A 15 -5.37 -12.87 2.31
CA SER A 15 -5.57 -13.30 0.92
C SER A 15 -5.76 -12.10 -0.01
N TYR A 16 -5.51 -12.29 -1.31
CA TYR A 16 -5.85 -11.29 -2.33
C TYR A 16 -7.30 -10.79 -2.25
N ARG A 17 -8.26 -11.70 -2.03
CA ARG A 17 -9.68 -11.34 -1.85
C ARG A 17 -9.87 -10.37 -0.68
N SER A 18 -9.19 -10.62 0.44
CA SER A 18 -9.29 -9.77 1.63
C SER A 18 -8.63 -8.40 1.39
N LEU A 19 -7.47 -8.39 0.73
CA LEU A 19 -6.77 -7.15 0.36
C LEU A 19 -7.60 -6.30 -0.58
N GLU A 20 -8.28 -6.91 -1.54
CA GLU A 20 -9.15 -6.21 -2.49
C GLU A 20 -10.36 -5.55 -1.79
N ARG A 21 -10.99 -6.26 -0.84
CA ARG A 21 -12.06 -5.68 -0.02
C ARG A 21 -11.58 -4.52 0.84
N LEU A 22 -10.41 -4.67 1.46
CA LEU A 22 -9.79 -3.61 2.28
C LEU A 22 -9.48 -2.39 1.42
N ALA A 23 -8.83 -2.58 0.27
CA ALA A 23 -8.54 -1.51 -0.67
C ALA A 23 -9.82 -0.82 -1.16
N SER A 24 -10.86 -1.57 -1.51
CA SER A 24 -12.17 -0.99 -1.88
C SER A 24 -12.80 -0.19 -0.74
N GLY A 25 -12.69 -0.67 0.50
CA GLY A 25 -13.17 0.04 1.69
C GLY A 25 -12.43 1.37 1.89
N VAL A 26 -11.10 1.36 1.75
CA VAL A 26 -10.26 2.56 1.82
C VAL A 26 -10.63 3.54 0.71
N ARG A 27 -10.78 3.09 -0.54
CA ARG A 27 -11.23 3.96 -1.64
C ARG A 27 -12.58 4.60 -1.33
N LYS A 28 -13.53 3.84 -0.81
CA LYS A 28 -14.85 4.37 -0.43
C LYS A 28 -14.75 5.42 0.68
N ALA A 29 -13.91 5.17 1.70
CA ALA A 29 -13.70 6.11 2.80
C ALA A 29 -13.04 7.42 2.33
N LEU A 30 -12.21 7.34 1.29
CA LEU A 30 -11.53 8.48 0.66
C LEU A 30 -12.29 9.08 -0.53
N ASP A 31 -13.51 8.63 -0.80
CA ASP A 31 -14.37 9.07 -1.92
C ASP A 31 -13.72 8.92 -3.31
N TYR A 32 -12.97 7.85 -3.53
CA TYR A 32 -12.35 7.52 -4.82
C TYR A 32 -13.14 6.42 -5.56
N PRO A 33 -13.79 6.72 -6.71
CA PRO A 33 -14.45 5.72 -7.55
C PRO A 33 -13.50 4.62 -8.02
N SER A 34 -13.95 3.38 -8.17
CA SER A 34 -13.07 2.24 -8.50
C SER A 34 -12.40 2.32 -9.87
N ASP A 35 -12.97 3.11 -10.79
CA ASP A 35 -12.55 3.29 -12.18
C ASP A 35 -11.62 4.51 -12.37
N ARG A 36 -11.25 5.24 -11.32
CA ARG A 36 -10.42 6.45 -11.42
C ARG A 36 -9.04 6.27 -10.78
N ALA A 37 -8.03 6.95 -11.32
CA ALA A 37 -6.74 7.07 -10.64
C ALA A 37 -6.87 7.83 -9.31
N ILE A 38 -6.05 7.47 -8.32
CA ILE A 38 -5.86 8.27 -7.11
C ILE A 38 -4.83 9.35 -7.43
N ASP A 39 -5.07 10.58 -6.99
CA ASP A 39 -4.02 11.61 -6.98
C ASP A 39 -3.10 11.36 -5.77
N PRO A 40 -1.85 10.91 -5.98
CA PRO A 40 -1.00 10.47 -4.88
C PRO A 40 -0.48 11.65 -4.05
N LEU A 41 -0.28 12.83 -4.66
CA LEU A 41 0.12 14.03 -3.94
C LEU A 41 -1.03 14.48 -3.04
N GLN A 42 -2.25 14.55 -3.58
CA GLN A 42 -3.41 14.92 -2.77
C GLN A 42 -3.64 13.93 -1.62
N LEU A 43 -3.50 12.62 -1.86
CA LEU A 43 -3.61 11.61 -0.80
C LEU A 43 -2.55 11.84 0.29
N PHE A 44 -1.29 12.06 -0.11
CA PHE A 44 -0.18 12.29 0.83
C PHE A 44 -0.36 13.56 1.68
N GLU A 45 -0.77 14.67 1.05
CA GLU A 45 -1.00 15.96 1.72
C GLU A 45 -2.23 15.94 2.65
N ASN A 46 -3.13 14.97 2.49
CA ASN A 46 -4.35 14.85 3.30
C ASN A 46 -4.31 13.65 4.27
N LEU A 47 -3.13 13.05 4.51
CA LEU A 47 -3.00 11.95 5.47
C LEU A 47 -3.45 12.35 6.88
N ASP A 48 -3.30 13.62 7.26
CA ASP A 48 -3.77 14.18 8.53
C ASP A 48 -5.28 14.09 8.75
N LYS A 49 -6.05 13.84 7.69
CA LYS A 49 -7.51 13.65 7.73
C LYS A 49 -7.91 12.18 7.86
N ILE A 50 -6.95 11.27 7.91
CA ILE A 50 -7.17 9.82 7.96
C ILE A 50 -6.85 9.30 9.36
N GLU A 51 -7.73 8.45 9.88
CA GLU A 51 -7.52 7.70 11.11
C GLU A 51 -7.57 6.20 10.81
N ILE A 52 -6.67 5.45 11.44
CA ILE A 52 -6.64 3.98 11.36
C ILE A 52 -7.14 3.40 12.67
N THR A 53 -8.07 2.46 12.58
CA THR A 53 -8.55 1.70 13.74
C THR A 53 -7.57 0.58 14.08
N ALA A 54 -6.94 0.64 15.26
CA ALA A 54 -6.16 -0.47 15.80
C ALA A 54 -7.07 -1.63 16.27
N ASN A 55 -6.48 -2.80 16.53
CA ASN A 55 -7.24 -3.98 16.97
C ASN A 55 -8.00 -3.78 18.30
N ASP A 56 -7.54 -2.87 19.15
CA ASP A 56 -8.22 -2.50 20.42
C ASP A 56 -9.37 -1.49 20.23
N GLY A 57 -9.66 -1.10 18.99
CA GLY A 57 -10.71 -0.13 18.64
C GLY A 57 -10.27 1.32 18.71
N ARG A 58 -9.03 1.62 19.12
CA ARG A 58 -8.53 2.99 19.15
C ARG A 58 -8.34 3.53 17.73
N LEU A 59 -8.79 4.76 17.50
CA LEU A 59 -8.50 5.53 16.29
C LEU A 59 -7.12 6.18 16.44
N ILE A 60 -6.26 5.95 15.46
CA ILE A 60 -4.90 6.47 15.42
C ILE A 60 -4.79 7.41 14.22
N PRO A 61 -4.59 8.72 14.45
CA PRO A 61 -4.44 9.66 13.35
C PRO A 61 -3.17 9.39 12.56
N MET A 62 -3.17 9.82 11.31
CA MET A 62 -2.01 9.75 10.42
C MET A 62 -1.40 11.14 10.19
N SER A 63 -0.19 11.17 9.64
CA SER A 63 0.46 12.40 9.19
C SER A 63 1.45 12.07 8.06
N GLY A 64 1.52 12.94 7.05
CA GLY A 64 2.57 12.94 6.05
C GLY A 64 3.73 13.83 6.46
N GLY A 65 4.95 13.51 6.02
CA GLY A 65 6.11 14.38 6.20
C GLY A 65 7.25 14.08 5.25
N VAL A 66 8.17 15.02 5.13
CA VAL A 66 9.36 14.88 4.29
C VAL A 66 10.59 14.80 5.19
N VAL A 67 11.51 13.89 4.88
CA VAL A 67 12.73 13.66 5.63
C VAL A 67 13.92 13.47 4.69
N SER A 68 15.09 13.93 5.09
CA SER A 68 16.32 13.69 4.35
C SER A 68 16.76 12.23 4.52
N LEU A 69 16.78 11.48 3.41
CA LEU A 69 17.17 10.08 3.35
C LEU A 69 18.06 9.84 2.13
N GLU A 70 19.14 9.10 2.32
CA GLU A 70 19.98 8.62 1.23
C GLU A 70 19.62 7.16 0.91
N GLY A 71 19.28 6.89 -0.35
CA GLY A 71 19.05 5.52 -0.84
C GLY A 71 17.74 4.85 -0.42
N SER A 72 16.79 5.59 0.15
CA SER A 72 15.43 5.10 0.44
C SER A 72 14.36 6.05 -0.09
N GLU A 73 13.23 5.50 -0.56
CA GLU A 73 12.07 6.29 -1.00
C GLU A 73 11.34 6.92 0.19
N GLY A 74 11.41 6.30 1.36
CA GLY A 74 10.69 6.72 2.55
C GLY A 74 10.44 5.55 3.50
N TYR A 75 9.57 5.74 4.48
CA TYR A 75 9.11 4.69 5.37
C TYR A 75 7.89 5.12 6.19
N THR A 76 7.16 4.13 6.71
CA THR A 76 6.12 4.31 7.72
C THR A 76 6.65 4.04 9.13
N ARG A 77 6.17 4.78 10.13
CA ARG A 77 6.39 4.46 11.55
C ARG A 77 5.22 4.88 12.43
N TYR A 78 5.23 4.43 13.68
CA TYR A 78 4.39 4.96 14.74
C TYR A 78 5.19 5.91 15.65
N ASP A 79 4.78 7.18 15.75
CA ASP A 79 5.35 8.15 16.69
C ASP A 79 4.71 7.98 18.07
N ARG A 80 5.51 7.49 19.03
CA ARG A 80 5.06 7.26 20.41
C ARG A 80 4.77 8.52 21.20
N LYS A 81 5.43 9.63 20.90
CA LYS A 81 5.23 10.89 21.63
C LYS A 81 3.97 11.59 21.14
N ARG A 82 3.72 11.54 19.84
CA ARG A 82 2.56 12.17 19.20
C ARG A 82 1.35 11.25 19.07
N HIS A 83 1.51 9.96 19.34
CA HIS A 83 0.46 8.93 19.27
C HIS A 83 -0.20 8.83 17.89
N LEU A 84 0.60 8.89 16.82
CA LEU A 84 0.12 8.90 15.44
C LEU A 84 0.99 8.03 14.53
N LEU A 85 0.45 7.64 13.37
CA LEU A 85 1.20 7.00 12.30
C LEU A 85 1.78 8.06 11.36
N GLU A 86 3.02 7.90 10.93
CA GLU A 86 3.68 8.80 9.98
C GLU A 86 4.05 8.02 8.72
N ILE A 87 3.72 8.59 7.56
CA ILE A 87 4.34 8.21 6.28
C ILE A 87 5.34 9.31 5.93
N LEU A 88 6.61 8.96 5.90
CA LEU A 88 7.70 9.90 5.67
C LEU A 88 8.34 9.64 4.30
N ALA A 89 8.19 10.59 3.39
CA ALA A 89 8.81 10.56 2.07
C ALA A 89 10.24 11.12 2.12
N SER A 90 11.15 10.57 1.31
CA SER A 90 12.39 11.28 0.99
C SER A 90 12.11 12.54 0.19
N GLU A 91 13.04 13.50 0.16
CA GLU A 91 12.94 14.70 -0.69
C GLU A 91 12.75 14.34 -2.17
N LEU A 92 13.45 13.30 -2.65
CA LEU A 92 13.30 12.82 -4.03
C LEU A 92 11.91 12.23 -4.29
N THR A 93 11.38 11.45 -3.34
CA THR A 93 10.03 10.88 -3.45
C THR A 93 8.97 11.96 -3.38
N TYR A 94 9.16 12.99 -2.57
CA TYR A 94 8.26 14.14 -2.54
C TYR A 94 8.28 14.90 -3.87
N HIS A 95 9.46 15.13 -4.43
CA HIS A 95 9.58 15.69 -5.78
C HIS A 95 8.85 14.82 -6.83
N TRP A 96 8.93 13.50 -6.73
CA TRP A 96 8.16 12.59 -7.58
C TRP A 96 6.64 12.71 -7.42
N LEU A 97 6.14 13.01 -6.22
CA LEU A 97 4.73 13.32 -5.99
C LEU A 97 4.34 14.61 -6.73
N GLU A 98 5.13 15.67 -6.59
CA GLU A 98 4.90 16.97 -7.26
C GLU A 98 4.92 16.84 -8.79
N THR A 99 5.84 16.05 -9.33
CA THR A 99 5.97 15.84 -10.78
C THR A 99 5.09 14.72 -11.32
N LYS A 100 4.21 14.13 -10.49
CA LYS A 100 3.30 13.03 -10.87
C LYS A 100 4.02 11.81 -11.47
N HIS A 101 5.20 11.48 -10.95
CA HIS A 101 5.93 10.32 -11.40
C HIS A 101 5.20 9.03 -10.94
N PRO A 102 4.97 8.03 -11.81
CA PRO A 102 4.16 6.85 -11.47
C PRO A 102 4.63 6.05 -10.25
N ARG A 103 5.93 6.10 -9.94
CA ARG A 103 6.50 5.45 -8.73
C ARG A 103 5.97 6.07 -7.43
N ALA A 104 5.63 7.36 -7.44
CA ALA A 104 5.17 8.06 -6.25
C ALA A 104 3.82 7.52 -5.74
N ALA A 105 2.90 7.19 -6.67
CA ALA A 105 1.62 6.58 -6.33
C ALA A 105 1.80 5.22 -5.66
N TYR A 106 2.74 4.43 -6.17
CA TYR A 106 3.09 3.15 -5.56
C TYR A 106 3.63 3.34 -4.13
N PHE A 107 4.56 4.26 -3.92
CA PHE A 107 5.11 4.56 -2.59
C PHE A 107 4.00 4.89 -1.59
N VAL A 108 3.14 5.87 -1.89
CA VAL A 108 2.07 6.30 -0.96
C VAL A 108 1.11 5.15 -0.66
N ALA A 109 0.69 4.41 -1.69
CA ALA A 109 -0.24 3.29 -1.51
C ALA A 109 0.39 2.12 -0.74
N HIS A 110 1.68 1.85 -0.93
CA HIS A 110 2.44 0.83 -0.22
C HIS A 110 2.57 1.15 1.26
N GLU A 111 3.03 2.37 1.58
CA GLU A 111 3.16 2.84 2.97
C GLU A 111 1.82 2.93 3.68
N LEU A 112 0.76 3.37 2.98
CA LEU A 112 -0.60 3.31 3.50
C LEU A 112 -1.04 1.86 3.77
N GLY A 113 -0.60 0.91 2.94
CA GLY A 113 -0.78 -0.53 3.18
C GLY A 113 -0.19 -0.97 4.52
N HIS A 114 1.01 -0.50 4.87
CA HIS A 114 1.60 -0.76 6.19
C HIS A 114 0.74 -0.18 7.32
N CYS A 115 0.29 1.06 7.17
CA CYS A 115 -0.61 1.68 8.15
C CYS A 115 -1.90 0.89 8.35
N VAL A 116 -2.57 0.46 7.27
CA VAL A 116 -3.86 -0.25 7.31
C VAL A 116 -3.73 -1.69 7.79
N LEU A 117 -2.67 -2.40 7.37
CA LEU A 117 -2.55 -3.83 7.61
C LEU A 117 -1.79 -4.16 8.90
N HIS A 118 -0.84 -3.31 9.28
CA HIS A 118 0.21 -3.64 10.24
C HIS A 118 0.30 -2.63 11.40
N THR A 119 -0.78 -1.90 11.68
CA THR A 119 -0.83 -0.85 12.73
C THR A 119 -0.32 -1.34 14.08
N ASP A 120 -0.84 -2.45 14.58
CA ASP A 120 -0.45 -3.01 15.87
C ASP A 120 1.01 -3.49 15.88
N GLN A 121 1.52 -3.98 14.74
CA GLN A 121 2.93 -4.33 14.60
C GLN A 121 3.81 -3.08 14.70
N LEU A 122 3.44 -1.99 14.00
CA LEU A 122 4.14 -0.70 14.06
C LEU A 122 4.17 -0.13 15.48
N ILE A 123 3.04 -0.19 16.21
CA ILE A 123 2.97 0.24 17.60
C ILE A 123 3.92 -0.58 18.48
N ARG A 124 3.89 -1.92 18.37
CA ARG A 124 4.75 -2.79 19.17
C ARG A 124 6.22 -2.57 18.85
N LEU A 125 6.57 -2.44 17.58
CA LEU A 125 7.94 -2.16 17.13
C LEU A 125 8.48 -0.86 17.74
N ALA A 126 7.69 0.21 17.74
CA ALA A 126 8.08 1.48 18.34
C ALA A 126 8.27 1.38 19.86
N GLN A 127 7.58 0.45 20.52
CA GLN A 127 7.70 0.20 21.96
C GLN A 127 8.91 -0.63 22.34
N MET A 128 9.46 -1.42 21.39
CA MET A 128 10.59 -2.29 21.65
C MET A 128 11.91 -1.51 21.80
N PRO A 129 12.76 -1.89 22.76
CA PRO A 129 14.16 -1.49 22.78
C PRO A 129 14.86 -1.79 21.46
N THR A 130 15.75 -0.91 21.00
CA THR A 130 16.44 -1.00 19.69
C THR A 130 17.14 -2.35 19.46
N HIS A 131 17.75 -2.93 20.50
CA HIS A 131 18.43 -4.22 20.41
C HIS A 131 17.47 -5.40 20.14
N LEU A 132 16.19 -5.28 20.50
CA LEU A 132 15.15 -6.27 20.22
C LEU A 132 14.50 -6.08 18.85
N GLN A 133 14.51 -4.86 18.30
CA GLN A 133 14.05 -4.60 16.93
C GLN A 133 14.88 -5.39 15.90
N ALA A 134 16.21 -5.43 16.09
CA ALA A 134 17.10 -6.25 15.26
C ALA A 134 16.82 -7.77 15.39
N ALA A 135 16.27 -8.25 16.51
CA ALA A 135 15.83 -9.64 16.63
C ALA A 135 14.49 -9.88 15.92
N PHE A 136 13.57 -8.92 15.97
CA PHE A 136 12.30 -8.97 15.24
C PHE A 136 12.52 -9.08 13.72
N HIS A 137 13.48 -8.33 13.17
CA HIS A 137 13.84 -8.40 11.75
C HIS A 137 14.64 -9.65 11.36
N ARG A 138 15.17 -10.42 12.32
CA ARG A 138 15.85 -11.70 12.04
C ARG A 138 14.88 -12.85 11.75
N GLY A 139 13.59 -12.66 12.03
CA GLY A 139 12.50 -13.56 11.61
C GLY A 139 12.16 -13.50 10.11
N ARG A 140 12.99 -12.85 9.28
CA ARG A 140 12.90 -12.86 7.80
C ARG A 140 12.95 -14.26 7.18
N ALA A 141 13.39 -15.27 7.94
CA ALA A 141 13.57 -16.62 7.45
C ALA A 141 12.32 -17.46 7.74
N ASP A 142 11.67 -17.88 6.65
CA ASP A 142 10.66 -18.93 6.55
C ASP A 142 9.21 -18.54 6.89
N HIS A 143 8.58 -17.76 6.01
CA HIS A 143 7.12 -17.57 5.99
C HIS A 143 6.61 -17.51 4.55
N GLU A 144 5.32 -17.76 4.38
CA GLU A 144 4.68 -17.75 3.06
C GLU A 144 4.40 -16.31 2.60
N ALA A 145 4.23 -16.11 1.29
CA ALA A 145 3.98 -14.77 0.75
C ALA A 145 2.75 -14.07 1.38
N TYR A 146 1.68 -14.81 1.65
CA TYR A 146 0.47 -14.29 2.30
C TYR A 146 0.66 -13.98 3.80
N GLU A 147 1.85 -14.24 4.35
CA GLU A 147 2.30 -13.90 5.71
C GLU A 147 3.37 -12.80 5.71
N ASP A 148 3.81 -12.31 4.56
CA ASP A 148 4.90 -11.32 4.49
C ASP A 148 4.37 -9.89 4.50
N THR A 149 4.91 -9.02 5.36
CA THR A 149 4.44 -7.64 5.49
C THR A 149 4.59 -6.83 4.19
N GLU A 150 5.69 -7.02 3.47
CA GLU A 150 5.99 -6.29 2.22
C GLU A 150 5.14 -6.82 1.07
N TRP A 151 5.00 -8.14 0.95
CA TRP A 151 4.11 -8.74 -0.02
C TRP A 151 2.67 -8.27 0.17
N GLN A 152 2.19 -8.25 1.42
CA GLN A 152 0.83 -7.79 1.73
C GLN A 152 0.66 -6.30 1.40
N ALA A 153 1.63 -5.45 1.73
CA ALA A 153 1.62 -4.02 1.40
C ALA A 153 1.65 -3.79 -0.13
N ASN A 154 2.49 -4.52 -0.87
CA ASN A 154 2.56 -4.48 -2.34
C ASN A 154 1.24 -4.92 -2.98
N ALA A 155 0.66 -6.02 -2.51
CA ALA A 155 -0.60 -6.54 -3.01
C ALA A 155 -1.78 -5.61 -2.68
N PHE A 156 -1.79 -5.01 -1.49
CA PHE A 156 -2.75 -3.96 -1.12
C PHE A 156 -2.60 -2.72 -2.01
N ALA A 157 -1.38 -2.21 -2.20
CA ALA A 157 -1.13 -1.03 -3.02
C ALA A 157 -1.60 -1.24 -4.46
N SER A 158 -1.35 -2.42 -5.02
CA SER A 158 -1.84 -2.78 -6.34
C SER A 158 -3.36 -2.81 -6.43
N ALA A 159 -4.05 -3.32 -5.40
CA ALA A 159 -5.51 -3.32 -5.33
C ALA A 159 -6.09 -1.92 -5.13
N LEU A 160 -5.43 -1.08 -4.34
CA LEU A 160 -5.84 0.30 -4.08
C LEU A 160 -5.71 1.15 -5.34
N LEU A 161 -4.58 1.07 -6.04
CA LEU A 161 -4.30 1.89 -7.22
C LEU A 161 -5.05 1.42 -8.47
N MET A 162 -5.22 0.10 -8.63
CA MET A 162 -5.85 -0.51 -9.80
C MET A 162 -6.91 -1.53 -9.37
N PRO A 163 -8.08 -1.08 -8.88
CA PRO A 163 -9.13 -1.97 -8.37
C PRO A 163 -9.65 -2.92 -9.44
N ALA A 164 -9.92 -4.18 -9.06
CA ALA A 164 -10.41 -5.18 -10.00
C ALA A 164 -11.74 -4.78 -10.64
N ARG A 165 -12.61 -4.07 -9.90
CA ARG A 165 -13.85 -3.48 -10.44
C ARG A 165 -13.61 -2.38 -11.47
N GLY A 166 -12.54 -1.60 -11.31
CA GLY A 166 -12.15 -0.60 -12.30
C GLY A 166 -11.60 -1.26 -13.57
N ILE A 167 -10.82 -2.32 -13.42
CA ILE A 167 -10.32 -3.13 -14.54
C ILE A 167 -11.48 -3.80 -15.29
N GLU A 168 -12.46 -4.36 -14.57
CA GLU A 168 -13.69 -4.93 -15.14
C GLU A 168 -14.48 -3.89 -15.95
N ALA A 169 -14.66 -2.67 -15.40
CA ALA A 169 -15.34 -1.59 -16.10
C ALA A 169 -14.64 -1.20 -17.41
N LEU A 170 -13.30 -1.08 -17.39
CA LEU A 170 -12.51 -0.81 -18.59
C LEU A 170 -12.64 -1.93 -19.63
N GLU A 171 -12.63 -3.19 -19.21
CA GLU A 171 -12.78 -4.34 -20.09
C GLU A 171 -14.16 -4.35 -20.76
N GLN A 172 -15.22 -3.98 -20.02
CA GLN A 172 -16.57 -3.83 -20.55
C GLN A 172 -16.68 -2.67 -21.55
N GLU A 173 -16.05 -1.53 -21.26
CA GLU A 173 -16.07 -0.33 -22.12
C GLU A 173 -15.31 -0.54 -23.44
N HIS A 174 -14.14 -1.17 -23.39
CA HIS A 174 -13.24 -1.28 -24.54
C HIS A 174 -13.29 -2.63 -25.26
N HIS A 175 -14.10 -3.58 -24.79
CA HIS A 175 -14.21 -4.98 -25.24
C HIS A 175 -12.92 -5.81 -25.18
N SER A 176 -11.81 -5.18 -24.81
CA SER A 176 -10.51 -5.80 -24.60
C SER A 176 -9.72 -4.92 -23.64
N ILE A 177 -8.91 -5.55 -22.78
CA ILE A 177 -8.08 -4.85 -21.81
C ILE A 177 -6.60 -5.10 -22.09
N THR A 178 -5.81 -4.03 -22.07
CA THR A 178 -4.37 -4.07 -22.31
C THR A 178 -3.61 -3.44 -21.16
N VAL A 179 -2.33 -3.80 -21.01
CA VAL A 179 -1.44 -3.22 -20.00
C VAL A 179 -1.37 -1.69 -20.15
N SER A 180 -1.26 -1.18 -21.38
CA SER A 180 -1.23 0.25 -21.65
C SER A 180 -2.52 0.96 -21.24
N LEU A 181 -3.69 0.33 -21.48
CA LEU A 181 -4.98 0.90 -21.08
C LEU A 181 -5.07 1.01 -19.54
N VAL A 182 -4.70 -0.04 -18.81
CA VAL A 182 -4.68 -0.04 -17.34
C VAL A 182 -3.70 1.01 -16.82
N ALA A 183 -2.49 1.07 -17.38
CA ALA A 183 -1.47 2.04 -16.97
C ALA A 183 -1.94 3.49 -17.18
N MET A 184 -2.56 3.79 -18.32
CA MET A 184 -3.10 5.11 -18.61
C MET A 184 -4.30 5.46 -17.71
N GLN A 185 -5.25 4.55 -17.51
CA GLN A 185 -6.43 4.83 -16.70
C GLN A 185 -6.08 5.13 -15.24
N PHE A 186 -5.15 4.35 -14.67
CA PHE A 186 -4.81 4.43 -13.25
C PHE A 186 -3.54 5.24 -12.98
N CYS A 187 -2.93 5.86 -13.99
CA CYS A 187 -1.70 6.66 -13.89
C CYS A 187 -0.54 5.92 -13.21
N VAL A 188 -0.33 4.65 -13.54
CA VAL A 188 0.74 3.81 -13.00
C VAL A 188 1.77 3.43 -14.07
N SER A 189 2.88 2.80 -13.67
CA SER A 189 3.86 2.30 -14.65
C SER A 189 3.30 1.11 -15.43
N LEU A 190 3.81 0.91 -16.66
CA LEU A 190 3.48 -0.26 -17.48
C LEU A 190 3.81 -1.58 -16.76
N GLU A 191 4.89 -1.60 -15.98
CA GLU A 191 5.27 -2.78 -15.20
C GLU A 191 4.23 -3.10 -14.12
N ALA A 192 3.81 -2.12 -13.32
CA ALA A 192 2.80 -2.31 -12.29
C ALA A 192 1.45 -2.75 -12.88
N ALA A 193 1.04 -2.11 -13.98
CA ALA A 193 -0.15 -2.50 -14.72
C ALA A 193 -0.05 -3.93 -15.27
N GLY A 194 1.12 -4.34 -15.75
CA GLY A 194 1.39 -5.69 -16.23
C GLY A 194 1.19 -6.74 -15.15
N TYR A 195 1.83 -6.56 -13.99
CA TYR A 195 1.66 -7.49 -12.85
C TYR A 195 0.20 -7.56 -12.38
N ARG A 196 -0.48 -6.42 -12.32
CA ARG A 196 -1.87 -6.38 -11.87
C ARG A 196 -2.82 -7.02 -12.86
N LEU A 197 -2.65 -6.79 -14.17
CA LEU A 197 -3.51 -7.39 -15.17
C LEU A 197 -3.34 -8.92 -15.23
N ASP A 198 -2.10 -9.41 -15.13
CA ASP A 198 -1.83 -10.85 -15.03
C ASP A 198 -2.49 -11.47 -13.79
N LEU A 199 -2.39 -10.79 -12.63
CA LEU A 199 -3.07 -11.22 -11.40
C LEU A 199 -4.60 -11.22 -11.56
N TYR A 200 -5.16 -10.18 -12.17
CA TYR A 200 -6.59 -10.05 -12.43
C TYR A 200 -7.11 -11.20 -13.29
N GLN A 201 -6.45 -11.50 -14.41
CA GLN A 201 -6.85 -12.58 -15.32
C GLN A 201 -6.76 -13.96 -14.68
N LYS A 202 -5.75 -14.20 -13.83
CA LYS A 202 -5.59 -15.49 -13.13
C LYS A 202 -6.57 -15.68 -11.97
N ARG A 203 -7.11 -14.60 -11.40
CA ARG A 203 -7.85 -14.64 -10.13
C ARG A 203 -9.13 -13.81 -10.12
N THR A 204 -9.76 -13.57 -11.27
CA THR A 204 -10.93 -12.70 -11.43
C THR A 204 -12.02 -12.98 -10.38
N SER A 205 -12.40 -14.24 -10.18
CA SER A 205 -13.45 -14.64 -9.21
C SER A 205 -13.09 -14.37 -7.74
N GLN A 206 -11.79 -14.26 -7.41
CA GLN A 206 -11.33 -13.93 -6.06
C GLN A 206 -11.31 -12.42 -5.85
N LEU A 207 -11.08 -11.64 -6.90
CA LEU A 207 -10.86 -10.20 -6.87
C LEU A 207 -12.12 -9.38 -7.15
N LEU A 208 -13.11 -9.91 -7.88
CA LEU A 208 -14.39 -9.23 -8.07
C LEU A 208 -15.28 -9.43 -6.84
N VAL A 209 -15.01 -8.63 -5.81
CA VAL A 209 -15.70 -8.64 -4.51
C VAL A 209 -16.36 -7.32 -4.16
#